data_AF-A0A7Y5KHM1-F1
#
_entry.id   AF-A0A7Y5KHM1-F1
#
_cell.length_a   1.000
_cell.length_b   1.000
_cell.length_c   1.000
_cell.angle_alpha   90.00
_cell.angle_beta   90.00
_cell.angle_gamma   90.00
#
_symmetry.space_group_name_H-M   'P 1'
#
loop_
_entity.id
_entity.type
_entity.pdbx_description
1 polymer ?
#
loop_
_entity_poly.entity_id
_entity_poly.type
_entity_poly.pdbx_seq_one_letter_code
_entity_poly.pdbx_strand_id
1 'polypeptide(L)'
;MVKTSNEAERGASHEVVCFGCGNGFQIPEEREMSYVNETYQPAENEILCSYRLEPASGKDMRAAVEELCIKASVDLAGGAMIKDLIARAYSIKDNTVKVAFPAELFEDGNIPQMLTLVAGKIFGLEKIGSLRLQDIRFPAWWLKTFRGPAYGSALIEKIFETPGRPLVSSAISPEVGLDLNAYHVKAEASFMGGCDIVRDSPQLHNMKSNSFEARVNALLALAADCANKSGMPKMYFPNVSGPGDVVLKRIEHVLKKGGKGVVICFQAAGFGILQMVRNQFPELIIYGDRTSHAAMARDKRQGIAMTVLGKLARVAGADLVEIGSITGDMVETEAMVVQLHTNLIADIFRTRFPEQRFDQDWHG
;
A
#
# COMPACT_ATOMS: atom_id res chain seq x y z
N MET A 1 -32.75 54.19 -43.04
CA MET A 1 -33.06 55.32 -42.14
C MET A 1 -33.41 54.74 -40.77
N VAL A 2 -32.86 55.15 -39.63
CA VAL A 2 -31.62 55.90 -39.30
C VAL A 2 -31.01 55.29 -38.00
N LYS A 3 -29.71 55.53 -37.77
CA LYS A 3 -28.92 55.27 -36.54
C LYS A 3 -29.56 55.88 -35.26
N THR A 4 -29.12 55.62 -34.02
CA THR A 4 -27.83 55.13 -33.46
C THR A 4 -28.12 54.35 -32.12
N SER A 5 -27.27 53.99 -31.15
CA SER A 5 -25.84 54.24 -30.80
C SER A 5 -25.29 53.18 -29.82
N ASN A 6 -23.98 53.25 -29.57
CA ASN A 6 -23.19 52.76 -28.42
C ASN A 6 -23.87 53.02 -27.04
N GLU A 7 -23.46 52.42 -25.90
CA GLU A 7 -22.23 51.71 -25.46
C GLU A 7 -22.60 50.77 -24.26
N ALA A 8 -21.78 49.95 -23.58
CA ALA A 8 -20.32 49.74 -23.51
C ALA A 8 -19.97 48.28 -23.08
N GLU A 9 -18.69 47.97 -22.85
CA GLU A 9 -18.19 46.66 -22.39
C GLU A 9 -18.41 46.39 -20.88
N ARG A 10 -18.60 45.11 -20.51
CA ARG A 10 -18.34 44.59 -19.14
C ARG A 10 -17.84 43.14 -19.16
N GLY A 11 -16.53 42.95 -19.12
CA GLY A 11 -15.93 41.69 -18.63
C GLY A 11 -16.07 41.60 -17.11
N ALA A 12 -16.34 40.41 -16.58
CA ALA A 12 -16.54 40.17 -15.15
C ALA A 12 -15.50 39.18 -14.58
N SER A 13 -14.23 39.57 -14.62
CA SER A 13 -13.14 38.88 -13.92
C SER A 13 -13.45 38.82 -12.42
N HIS A 14 -13.62 37.61 -11.88
CA HIS A 14 -13.83 37.40 -10.46
C HIS A 14 -12.50 37.48 -9.71
N GLU A 15 -12.07 38.70 -9.38
CA GLU A 15 -10.97 38.91 -8.44
C GLU A 15 -11.38 38.45 -7.04
N VAL A 16 -10.71 37.41 -6.52
CA VAL A 16 -10.80 37.04 -5.11
C VAL A 16 -9.84 37.92 -4.33
N VAL A 17 -10.36 38.96 -3.69
CA VAL A 17 -9.58 39.91 -2.91
C VAL A 17 -9.09 39.26 -1.62
N CYS A 18 -7.80 38.95 -1.54
CA CYS A 18 -7.15 38.61 -0.27
C CYS A 18 -6.94 39.86 0.59
N PHE A 19 -7.28 39.77 1.88
CA PHE A 19 -7.02 40.85 2.83
C PHE A 19 -5.51 40.96 3.14
N GLY A 20 -5.00 42.19 3.21
CA GLY A 20 -3.57 42.47 3.29
C GLY A 20 -2.92 42.13 4.64
N CYS A 21 -1.68 41.66 4.59
CA CYS A 21 -0.83 41.48 5.76
C CYS A 21 -0.20 42.81 6.20
N GLY A 22 -0.23 43.11 7.50
CA GLY A 22 0.50 44.23 8.09
C GLY A 22 1.94 43.85 8.46
N ASN A 23 2.88 44.74 8.16
CA ASN A 23 4.26 44.90 8.67
C ASN A 23 4.98 43.67 9.28
N GLY A 24 6.14 43.33 8.68
CA GLY A 24 7.20 42.54 9.35
C GLY A 24 7.57 41.22 8.68
N PHE A 25 6.89 40.85 7.60
CA PHE A 25 7.11 39.57 6.92
C PHE A 25 8.37 39.60 6.02
N GLN A 26 9.49 39.08 6.52
CA GLN A 26 10.64 38.80 5.66
C GLN A 26 10.31 37.63 4.73
N ILE A 27 10.35 37.89 3.42
CA ILE A 27 10.20 36.87 2.39
C ILE A 27 11.51 36.05 2.37
N PRO A 28 11.48 34.72 2.57
CA PRO A 28 12.67 33.88 2.42
C PRO A 28 13.21 33.94 0.97
N GLU A 29 14.51 33.68 0.77
CA GLU A 29 15.08 33.68 -0.58
C GLU A 29 14.34 32.68 -1.50
N GLU A 30 14.16 33.05 -2.77
CA GLU A 30 13.37 32.28 -3.75
C GLU A 30 13.81 30.79 -3.87
N ARG A 31 15.07 30.50 -3.54
CA ARG A 31 15.63 29.13 -3.51
C ARG A 31 15.16 28.28 -2.34
N GLU A 32 14.88 28.85 -1.17
CA GLU A 32 14.32 28.09 -0.03
C GLU A 32 12.87 27.67 -0.29
N MET A 33 12.13 28.51 -1.03
CA MET A 33 10.71 28.37 -1.35
C MET A 33 10.44 27.62 -2.66
N SER A 34 11.46 27.06 -3.32
CA SER A 34 11.29 26.38 -4.60
C SER A 34 10.86 24.92 -4.45
N TYR A 35 9.73 24.56 -5.06
CA TYR A 35 9.22 23.19 -5.15
C TYR A 35 10.10 22.25 -6.00
N VAL A 36 10.95 22.80 -6.89
CA VAL A 36 11.89 22.02 -7.73
C VAL A 36 13.31 22.57 -7.54
N ASN A 37 14.10 21.88 -6.73
CA ASN A 37 15.45 22.27 -6.35
C ASN A 37 16.40 21.06 -6.48
N GLU A 38 17.00 20.90 -7.66
CA GLU A 38 17.89 19.76 -7.97
C GLU A 38 19.28 19.83 -7.31
N THR A 39 19.53 20.87 -6.50
CA THR A 39 20.67 20.92 -5.58
C THR A 39 20.31 20.57 -4.13
N TYR A 40 19.02 20.32 -3.84
CA TYR A 40 18.56 19.88 -2.53
C TYR A 40 19.10 18.49 -2.21
N GLN A 41 19.61 18.31 -0.99
CA GLN A 41 20.04 17.01 -0.46
C GLN A 41 19.00 16.57 0.58
N PRO A 42 18.17 15.56 0.29
CA PRO A 42 17.13 15.12 1.21
C PRO A 42 17.69 14.58 2.51
N ALA A 43 17.03 14.89 3.62
CA ALA A 43 17.46 14.48 4.95
C ALA A 43 17.08 13.01 5.25
N GLU A 44 17.74 12.42 6.25
CA GLU A 44 17.46 11.05 6.69
C GLU A 44 16.05 10.87 7.27
N ASN A 45 15.44 11.93 7.81
CA ASN A 45 14.08 11.93 8.32
C ASN A 45 12.98 12.16 7.26
N GLU A 46 13.30 12.52 6.01
CA GLU A 46 12.26 12.71 5.00
C GLU A 46 11.74 11.39 4.42
N ILE A 47 10.44 11.35 4.10
CA ILE A 47 9.87 10.31 3.23
C ILE A 47 10.24 10.67 1.80
N LEU A 48 10.86 9.76 1.05
CA LEU A 48 11.12 9.99 -0.38
C LEU A 48 10.14 9.21 -1.23
N CYS A 49 9.60 9.82 -2.27
CA CYS A 49 8.84 9.14 -3.30
C CYS A 49 9.54 9.25 -4.65
N SER A 50 9.50 8.15 -5.41
CA SER A 50 9.94 8.12 -6.81
C SER A 50 8.70 7.97 -7.69
N TYR A 51 8.50 8.93 -8.58
CA TYR A 51 7.40 8.94 -9.54
C TYR A 51 7.93 8.77 -10.96
N ARG A 52 7.20 8.03 -11.80
CA ARG A 52 7.19 8.29 -13.24
C ARG A 52 6.14 9.35 -13.52
N LEU A 53 6.53 10.47 -14.11
CA LEU A 53 5.63 11.56 -14.50
C LEU A 53 5.78 11.81 -16.00
N GLU A 54 4.65 11.91 -16.69
CA GLU A 54 4.59 12.35 -18.09
C GLU A 54 3.61 13.52 -18.15
N PRO A 55 4.04 14.73 -18.55
CA PRO A 55 3.16 15.90 -18.61
C PRO A 55 1.99 15.70 -19.56
N ALA A 56 0.90 16.45 -19.34
CA ALA A 56 -0.21 16.50 -20.29
C ALA A 56 0.23 17.18 -21.59
N SER A 57 -0.51 16.94 -22.68
CA SER A 57 -0.15 17.46 -24.01
C SER A 57 0.01 18.99 -23.99
N GLY A 58 1.15 19.49 -24.47
CA GLY A 58 1.47 20.92 -24.46
C GLY A 58 1.78 21.52 -23.08
N LYS A 59 2.05 20.70 -22.06
CA LYS A 59 2.55 21.14 -20.75
C LYS A 59 4.03 20.84 -20.58
N ASP A 60 4.71 21.70 -19.82
CA ASP A 60 6.11 21.53 -19.45
C ASP A 60 6.29 20.54 -18.27
N MET A 61 7.44 19.86 -18.23
CA MET A 61 7.82 18.92 -17.17
C MET A 61 7.96 19.62 -15.82
N ARG A 62 8.69 20.73 -15.74
CA ARG A 62 8.91 21.43 -14.48
C ARG A 62 7.61 21.97 -13.92
N ALA A 63 6.78 22.62 -14.75
CA ALA A 63 5.47 23.14 -14.36
C ALA A 63 4.47 22.06 -13.90
N ALA A 64 4.63 20.81 -14.36
CA ALA A 64 3.85 19.66 -13.90
C ALA A 64 4.37 19.08 -12.57
N VAL A 65 5.69 19.06 -12.37
CA VAL A 65 6.33 18.65 -11.11
C VAL A 65 6.08 19.66 -9.99
N GLU A 66 6.15 20.95 -10.28
CA GLU A 66 5.82 22.03 -9.33
C GLU A 66 4.38 21.88 -8.83
N GLU A 67 3.40 21.58 -9.71
CA GLU A 67 2.02 21.34 -9.30
C GLU A 67 1.86 20.04 -8.49
N LEU A 68 2.57 18.97 -8.84
CA LEU A 68 2.61 17.75 -8.01
C LEU A 68 3.05 18.11 -6.58
N CYS A 69 4.15 18.85 -6.42
CA CYS A 69 4.70 19.20 -5.11
C CYS A 69 3.76 20.09 -4.29
N ILE A 70 3.21 21.16 -4.91
CA ILE A 70 2.20 22.04 -4.30
C ILE A 70 0.98 21.22 -3.82
N LYS A 71 0.49 20.29 -4.65
CA LYS A 71 -0.74 19.55 -4.35
C LYS A 71 -0.50 18.29 -3.51
N ALA A 72 0.73 17.78 -3.39
CA ALA A 72 1.10 16.71 -2.47
C ALA A 72 1.49 17.22 -1.06
N SER A 73 1.70 18.53 -0.88
CA SER A 73 2.08 19.14 0.40
C SER A 73 1.28 20.42 0.69
N VAL A 74 1.94 21.58 0.67
CA VAL A 74 1.37 22.88 1.00
C VAL A 74 1.44 23.86 -0.17
N ASP A 75 0.56 24.86 -0.16
CA ASP A 75 0.53 25.95 -1.12
C ASP A 75 1.04 27.23 -0.42
N LEU A 76 2.22 27.71 -0.82
CA LEU A 76 2.91 28.88 -0.22
C LEU A 76 2.11 30.18 -0.23
N ALA A 77 0.95 30.24 -0.90
CA ALA A 77 -0.05 31.28 -0.67
C ALA A 77 -0.46 31.42 0.81
N GLY A 78 -0.25 30.38 1.64
CA GLY A 78 -0.39 30.43 3.11
C GLY A 78 0.74 31.13 3.88
N GLY A 79 1.78 31.64 3.21
CA GLY A 79 2.89 32.39 3.81
C GLY A 79 4.08 31.55 4.26
N ALA A 80 5.10 32.20 4.84
CA ALA A 80 6.38 31.55 5.16
C ALA A 80 6.33 30.59 6.37
N MET A 81 5.28 30.65 7.20
CA MET A 81 5.10 29.74 8.36
C MET A 81 4.94 28.26 7.96
N ILE A 82 4.70 27.98 6.68
CA ILE A 82 4.59 26.63 6.10
C ILE A 82 5.76 26.29 5.15
N LYS A 83 6.82 27.12 5.06
CA LYS A 83 7.94 26.88 4.11
C LYS A 83 8.69 25.56 4.37
N ASP A 84 8.70 25.12 5.62
CA ASP A 84 9.39 23.91 6.03
C ASP A 84 8.56 22.64 5.72
N LEU A 85 7.26 22.80 5.45
CA LEU A 85 6.32 21.74 5.02
C LEU A 85 6.30 21.51 3.49
N ILE A 86 7.13 22.21 2.71
CA ILE A 86 7.19 22.05 1.25
C ILE A 86 7.78 20.66 0.90
N ALA A 87 7.03 19.85 0.16
CA ALA A 87 7.60 18.71 -0.55
C ALA A 87 8.45 19.22 -1.74
N ARG A 88 9.69 18.73 -1.86
CA ARG A 88 10.70 19.24 -2.80
C ARG A 88 11.07 18.17 -3.82
N ALA A 89 10.83 18.43 -5.10
CA ALA A 89 11.41 17.64 -6.17
C ALA A 89 12.91 17.98 -6.30
N TYR A 90 13.75 17.00 -6.02
CA TYR A 90 15.21 17.16 -5.94
C TYR A 90 15.96 16.44 -7.08
N SER A 91 15.25 15.77 -7.98
CA SER A 91 15.81 15.21 -9.21
C SER A 91 14.71 15.02 -10.24
N ILE A 92 14.92 15.53 -11.46
CA ILE A 92 14.09 15.27 -12.64
C ILE A 92 15.00 14.67 -13.72
N LYS A 93 14.78 13.40 -14.09
CA LYS A 93 15.62 12.67 -15.04
C LYS A 93 14.77 11.80 -15.96
N ASP A 94 14.76 12.17 -17.24
CA ASP A 94 13.78 11.71 -18.22
C ASP A 94 12.35 11.90 -17.66
N ASN A 95 11.54 10.83 -17.62
CA ASN A 95 10.22 10.84 -16.99
C ASN A 95 10.25 10.44 -15.51
N THR A 96 11.42 10.39 -14.86
CA THR A 96 11.58 9.99 -13.45
C THR A 96 11.76 11.22 -12.56
N VAL A 97 10.92 11.34 -11.53
CA VAL A 97 10.87 12.50 -10.64
C VAL A 97 10.98 12.02 -9.20
N LYS A 98 11.99 12.48 -8.47
CA LYS A 98 12.15 12.15 -7.04
C LYS A 98 11.77 13.35 -6.19
N VAL A 99 10.88 13.11 -5.23
CA VAL A 99 10.33 14.11 -4.32
C VAL A 99 10.66 13.71 -2.89
N ALA A 100 11.18 14.66 -2.12
CA ALA A 100 11.37 14.55 -0.69
C ALA A 100 10.20 15.23 0.03
N PHE A 101 9.69 14.59 1.08
CA PHE A 101 8.59 15.09 1.89
C PHE A 101 9.07 15.27 3.34
N PRO A 102 8.96 16.49 3.89
CA PRO A 102 9.21 16.78 5.31
C PRO A 102 8.47 15.83 6.25
N ALA A 103 9.10 15.50 7.38
CA ALA A 103 8.54 14.56 8.35
C ALA A 103 7.22 15.08 8.96
N GLU A 104 7.17 16.39 9.15
CA GLU A 104 6.11 17.19 9.77
C GLU A 104 4.80 17.19 8.95
N LEU A 105 4.80 16.66 7.71
CA LEU A 105 3.60 16.43 6.92
C LEU A 105 2.82 15.18 7.33
N PHE A 106 3.43 14.24 8.05
CA PHE A 106 2.87 12.90 8.27
C PHE A 106 2.45 12.66 9.72
N GLU A 107 1.36 11.92 9.88
CA GLU A 107 0.91 11.44 11.19
C GLU A 107 1.59 10.10 11.52
N ASP A 108 2.07 9.97 12.76
CA ASP A 108 2.61 8.72 13.31
C ASP A 108 1.62 7.56 13.10
N GLY A 109 2.09 6.47 12.52
CA GLY A 109 1.30 5.26 12.37
C GLY A 109 0.12 5.36 11.40
N ASN A 110 0.05 6.35 10.48
CA ASN A 110 -1.12 6.52 9.59
C ASN A 110 -0.81 6.35 8.09
N ILE A 111 -0.92 5.11 7.56
CA ILE A 111 -0.79 4.85 6.12
C ILE A 111 -1.91 5.52 5.29
N PRO A 112 -3.20 5.49 5.70
CA PRO A 112 -4.25 6.26 5.03
C PRO A 112 -3.90 7.74 4.82
N GLN A 113 -3.44 8.44 5.86
CA GLN A 113 -3.04 9.86 5.78
C GLN A 113 -1.87 10.04 4.82
N MET A 114 -0.81 9.25 4.97
CA MET A 114 0.36 9.30 4.08
C MET A 114 -0.04 9.10 2.60
N LEU A 115 -0.95 8.16 2.32
CA LEU A 115 -1.48 7.92 0.98
C LEU A 115 -2.30 9.11 0.43
N THR A 116 -2.98 9.91 1.25
CA THR A 116 -3.66 11.12 0.74
C THR A 116 -2.70 12.18 0.18
N LEU A 117 -1.47 12.21 0.71
CA LEU A 117 -0.40 13.11 0.27
C LEU A 117 0.35 12.53 -0.94
N VAL A 118 1.02 11.40 -0.75
CA VAL A 118 1.94 10.84 -1.76
C VAL A 118 1.24 10.12 -2.91
N ALA A 119 -0.06 9.83 -2.76
CA ALA A 119 -0.83 8.99 -3.69
C ALA A 119 -2.31 9.43 -3.84
N GLY A 120 -2.66 10.65 -3.42
CA GLY A 120 -4.03 11.17 -3.47
C GLY A 120 -4.34 11.95 -4.74
N LYS A 121 -4.84 13.19 -4.56
CA LYS A 121 -5.33 14.08 -5.64
C LYS A 121 -4.33 14.34 -6.78
N ILE A 122 -3.04 14.11 -6.55
CA ILE A 122 -1.98 14.29 -7.57
C ILE A 122 -2.13 13.40 -8.81
N PHE A 123 -2.81 12.25 -8.71
CA PHE A 123 -3.11 11.39 -9.87
C PHE A 123 -4.18 11.97 -10.82
N GLY A 124 -4.85 13.06 -10.46
CA GLY A 124 -5.93 13.70 -11.23
C GLY A 124 -5.67 15.15 -11.63
N LEU A 125 -4.40 15.60 -11.65
CA LEU A 125 -4.04 16.99 -11.98
C LEU A 125 -3.97 17.19 -13.50
N GLU A 126 -4.61 18.24 -14.02
CA GLU A 126 -4.72 18.51 -15.46
C GLU A 126 -3.38 18.73 -16.18
N LYS A 127 -2.32 19.12 -15.46
CA LYS A 127 -0.98 19.25 -16.05
C LYS A 127 -0.24 17.92 -16.20
N ILE A 128 -0.73 16.81 -15.62
CA ILE A 128 -0.05 15.52 -15.63
C ILE A 128 -0.84 14.53 -16.50
N GLY A 129 -0.25 14.07 -17.61
CA GLY A 129 -0.86 13.16 -18.57
C GLY A 129 -0.81 11.70 -18.15
N SER A 130 0.23 11.31 -17.39
CA SER A 130 0.21 10.11 -16.56
C SER A 130 1.17 10.24 -15.38
N LEU A 131 0.78 9.69 -14.23
CA LEU A 131 1.58 9.64 -13.02
C LEU A 131 1.60 8.22 -12.48
N ARG A 132 2.79 7.72 -12.09
CA ARG A 132 2.93 6.45 -11.38
C ARG A 132 3.91 6.55 -10.22
N LEU A 133 3.43 6.30 -9.01
CA LEU A 133 4.28 6.14 -7.83
C LEU A 133 5.02 4.79 -7.92
N GLN A 134 6.33 4.83 -8.13
CA GLN A 134 7.19 3.67 -8.38
C GLN A 134 7.74 3.05 -7.10
N ASP A 135 8.14 3.88 -6.13
CA ASP A 135 8.75 3.46 -4.87
C ASP A 135 8.61 4.53 -3.78
N ILE A 136 8.71 4.11 -2.51
CA ILE A 136 8.81 4.99 -1.33
C ILE A 136 10.01 4.56 -0.48
N ARG A 137 10.82 5.52 0.00
CA ARG A 137 11.81 5.33 1.07
C ARG A 137 11.21 5.82 2.38
N PHE A 138 11.01 4.92 3.33
CA PHE A 138 10.58 5.29 4.67
C PHE A 138 11.78 5.61 5.57
N PRO A 139 11.69 6.66 6.41
CA PRO A 139 12.71 7.00 7.39
C PRO A 139 12.54 6.21 8.69
N ALA A 140 13.62 6.14 9.47
CA ALA A 140 13.69 5.34 10.70
C ALA A 140 12.66 5.70 11.77
N TRP A 141 12.28 6.98 11.88
CA TRP A 141 11.29 7.43 12.87
C TRP A 141 9.90 6.94 12.49
N TRP A 142 9.48 7.08 11.23
CA TRP A 142 8.14 6.73 10.77
C TRP A 142 7.91 5.22 10.87
N LEU A 143 8.90 4.40 10.48
CA LEU A 143 8.82 2.94 10.62
C LEU A 143 8.60 2.49 12.08
N LYS A 144 9.23 3.17 13.05
CA LYS A 144 9.09 2.87 14.50
C LYS A 144 7.71 3.19 15.08
N THR A 145 6.84 3.89 14.35
CA THR A 145 5.45 4.14 14.74
C THR A 145 4.52 2.95 14.46
N PHE A 146 5.00 1.96 13.71
CA PHE A 146 4.24 0.75 13.35
C PHE A 146 4.74 -0.47 14.12
N ARG A 147 3.83 -1.45 14.31
CA ARG A 147 4.18 -2.77 14.86
C ARG A 147 4.94 -3.66 13.89
N GLY A 148 4.79 -3.45 12.58
CA GLY A 148 5.24 -4.38 11.55
C GLY A 148 4.53 -5.75 11.65
N PRO A 149 5.08 -6.79 10.99
CA PRO A 149 4.64 -8.17 11.13
C PRO A 149 4.89 -8.72 12.55
N ALA A 150 4.14 -9.74 12.96
CA ALA A 150 4.38 -10.41 14.26
C ALA A 150 5.43 -11.52 14.16
N TYR A 151 5.48 -12.19 12.99
CA TYR A 151 6.33 -13.33 12.74
C TYR A 151 7.09 -13.21 11.42
N GLY A 152 6.45 -12.69 10.36
CA GLY A 152 7.06 -12.59 9.03
C GLY A 152 7.66 -13.93 8.55
N SER A 153 8.92 -13.91 8.12
CA SER A 153 9.67 -15.11 7.71
C SER A 153 9.84 -16.14 8.83
N ALA A 154 9.84 -15.72 10.10
CA ALA A 154 10.04 -16.63 11.24
C ALA A 154 8.88 -17.62 11.46
N LEU A 155 7.76 -17.49 10.74
CA LEU A 155 6.70 -18.52 10.68
C LEU A 155 7.26 -19.90 10.30
N ILE A 156 8.20 -19.95 9.35
CA ILE A 156 8.75 -21.19 8.80
C ILE A 156 9.38 -22.05 9.91
N GLU A 157 10.08 -21.40 10.85
CA GLU A 157 10.83 -22.06 11.92
C GLU A 157 10.03 -22.14 13.22
N LYS A 158 9.39 -21.03 13.65
CA LYS A 158 8.74 -20.91 14.97
C LYS A 158 7.32 -21.45 15.05
N ILE A 159 6.63 -21.59 13.90
CA ILE A 159 5.20 -21.95 13.84
C ILE A 159 4.96 -23.25 13.05
N PHE A 160 5.72 -23.47 11.97
CA PHE A 160 5.60 -24.67 11.14
C PHE A 160 6.73 -25.69 11.34
N GLU A 161 7.80 -25.34 12.05
CA GLU A 161 8.93 -26.22 12.40
C GLU A 161 9.59 -26.89 11.17
N THR A 162 9.57 -26.20 10.02
CA THR A 162 10.04 -26.73 8.72
C THR A 162 11.21 -25.90 8.14
N PRO A 163 12.36 -25.80 8.83
CA PRO A 163 13.51 -25.07 8.33
C PRO A 163 14.01 -25.65 6.99
N GLY A 164 14.58 -24.78 6.15
CA GLY A 164 15.19 -25.18 4.87
C GLY A 164 14.22 -25.45 3.71
N ARG A 165 12.89 -25.31 3.89
CA ARG A 165 11.91 -25.35 2.79
C ARG A 165 10.90 -24.19 2.85
N PRO A 166 10.30 -23.79 1.70
CA PRO A 166 9.14 -22.91 1.72
C PRO A 166 7.91 -23.61 2.31
N LEU A 167 6.95 -22.80 2.79
CA LEU A 167 5.61 -23.26 3.15
C LEU A 167 4.76 -23.48 1.90
N VAL A 168 3.97 -24.54 1.87
CA VAL A 168 3.01 -24.82 0.80
C VAL A 168 1.62 -24.36 1.22
N SER A 169 1.04 -23.40 0.49
CA SER A 169 -0.31 -22.91 0.72
C SER A 169 -1.24 -23.19 -0.47
N SER A 170 -2.48 -23.59 -0.19
CA SER A 170 -3.52 -23.88 -1.17
C SER A 170 -4.77 -23.06 -0.86
N ALA A 171 -5.30 -22.35 -1.86
CA ALA A 171 -6.67 -21.87 -1.85
C ALA A 171 -7.57 -22.92 -2.53
N ILE A 172 -8.76 -23.17 -1.98
CA ILE A 172 -9.65 -24.23 -2.48
C ILE A 172 -10.40 -23.78 -3.75
N SER A 173 -10.28 -24.59 -4.80
CA SER A 173 -10.93 -24.35 -6.10
C SER A 173 -12.10 -25.32 -6.38
N PRO A 174 -13.20 -24.87 -7.02
CA PRO A 174 -13.49 -23.49 -7.41
C PRO A 174 -13.67 -22.57 -6.20
N GLU A 175 -13.26 -21.32 -6.37
CA GLU A 175 -13.12 -20.33 -5.29
C GLU A 175 -14.41 -20.05 -4.52
N VAL A 176 -15.55 -20.14 -5.20
CA VAL A 176 -16.90 -19.97 -4.66
C VAL A 176 -17.85 -21.01 -5.26
N GLY A 177 -19.01 -21.20 -4.62
CA GLY A 177 -20.07 -22.10 -5.11
C GLY A 177 -20.02 -23.53 -4.55
N LEU A 178 -18.91 -23.94 -3.93
CA LEU A 178 -18.87 -25.17 -3.12
C LEU A 178 -19.71 -25.01 -1.86
N ASP A 179 -20.53 -26.01 -1.54
CA ASP A 179 -21.08 -26.17 -0.19
C ASP A 179 -20.00 -26.58 0.82
N LEU A 180 -20.34 -26.55 2.11
CA LEU A 180 -19.41 -26.87 3.19
C LEU A 180 -18.80 -28.28 3.10
N ASN A 181 -19.56 -29.29 2.64
CA ASN A 181 -19.10 -30.67 2.57
C ASN A 181 -18.10 -30.85 1.41
N ALA A 182 -18.44 -30.33 0.23
CA ALA A 182 -17.54 -30.36 -0.93
C ALA A 182 -16.27 -29.53 -0.69
N TYR A 183 -16.37 -28.43 0.06
CA TYR A 183 -15.22 -27.64 0.49
C TYR A 183 -14.34 -28.40 1.49
N HIS A 184 -14.92 -29.06 2.49
CA HIS A 184 -14.20 -29.86 3.49
C HIS A 184 -13.39 -31.00 2.86
N VAL A 185 -14.00 -31.79 1.97
CA VAL A 185 -13.32 -32.90 1.27
C VAL A 185 -12.11 -32.40 0.46
N LYS A 186 -12.24 -31.24 -0.19
CA LYS A 186 -11.12 -30.61 -0.92
C LYS A 186 -10.02 -30.09 0.00
N ALA A 187 -10.37 -29.54 1.16
CA ALA A 187 -9.40 -29.09 2.15
C ALA A 187 -8.64 -30.26 2.82
N GLU A 188 -9.30 -31.39 3.10
CA GLU A 188 -8.64 -32.60 3.61
C GLU A 188 -7.65 -33.14 2.57
N ALA A 189 -8.06 -33.19 1.30
CA ALA A 189 -7.16 -33.56 0.20
C ALA A 189 -5.96 -32.59 0.06
N SER A 190 -6.14 -31.28 0.24
CA SER A 190 -5.03 -30.32 0.22
C SER A 190 -4.07 -30.52 1.41
N PHE A 191 -4.57 -30.66 2.63
CA PHE A 191 -3.73 -30.88 3.83
C PHE A 191 -2.99 -32.22 3.78
N MET A 192 -3.69 -33.31 3.47
CA MET A 192 -3.09 -34.66 3.38
C MET A 192 -2.20 -34.81 2.13
N GLY A 193 -2.44 -34.01 1.09
CA GLY A 193 -1.54 -33.84 -0.07
C GLY A 193 -0.28 -33.01 0.23
N GLY A 194 -0.09 -32.56 1.47
CA GLY A 194 1.16 -31.93 1.94
C GLY A 194 1.10 -30.42 2.16
N CYS A 195 -0.03 -29.74 1.91
CA CYS A 195 -0.13 -28.30 2.20
C CYS A 195 0.04 -28.04 3.70
N ASP A 196 0.76 -26.97 4.04
CA ASP A 196 0.91 -26.48 5.42
C ASP A 196 -0.24 -25.55 5.79
N ILE A 197 -0.69 -24.75 4.82
CA ILE A 197 -1.78 -23.78 4.97
C ILE A 197 -2.86 -24.06 3.92
N VAL A 198 -4.10 -24.30 4.36
CA VAL A 198 -5.27 -24.12 3.48
C VAL A 198 -5.85 -22.74 3.77
N ARG A 199 -6.19 -21.97 2.72
CA ARG A 199 -6.78 -20.63 2.87
C ARG A 199 -8.10 -20.50 2.10
N ASP A 200 -8.94 -19.60 2.58
CA ASP A 200 -10.04 -19.08 1.77
C ASP A 200 -9.51 -18.36 0.53
N SER A 201 -10.28 -18.43 -0.56
CA SER A 201 -10.11 -17.51 -1.69
C SER A 201 -10.41 -16.08 -1.25
N PRO A 202 -9.78 -15.06 -1.86
CA PRO A 202 -10.15 -13.66 -1.67
C PRO A 202 -11.62 -13.33 -1.98
N GLN A 203 -12.30 -14.16 -2.79
CA GLN A 203 -13.72 -14.04 -3.14
C GLN A 203 -14.67 -14.74 -2.14
N LEU A 204 -14.16 -15.67 -1.32
CA LEU A 204 -14.99 -16.48 -0.43
C LEU A 204 -15.20 -15.80 0.93
N HIS A 205 -16.38 -15.23 1.14
CA HIS A 205 -16.76 -14.59 2.40
C HIS A 205 -17.78 -15.42 3.20
N ASN A 206 -19.07 -15.04 3.14
CA ASN A 206 -20.16 -15.66 3.89
C ASN A 206 -21.32 -16.00 2.95
N MET A 207 -21.38 -17.25 2.46
CA MET A 207 -22.40 -17.70 1.49
C MET A 207 -23.47 -18.56 2.18
N LYS A 208 -24.68 -18.64 1.62
CA LYS A 208 -25.77 -19.46 2.23
C LYS A 208 -25.45 -20.95 2.29
N SER A 209 -24.76 -21.49 1.28
CA SER A 209 -24.30 -22.89 1.21
C SER A 209 -23.00 -23.15 1.98
N ASN A 210 -22.30 -22.09 2.37
CA ASN A 210 -20.95 -22.14 2.93
C ASN A 210 -20.72 -20.88 3.79
N SER A 211 -21.35 -20.87 4.96
CA SER A 211 -21.32 -19.72 5.87
C SER A 211 -19.97 -19.62 6.57
N PHE A 212 -19.54 -18.40 6.87
CA PHE A 212 -18.22 -18.13 7.45
C PHE A 212 -18.01 -18.92 8.74
N GLU A 213 -18.96 -18.88 9.68
CA GLU A 213 -18.83 -19.60 10.94
C GLU A 213 -18.82 -21.12 10.76
N ALA A 214 -19.71 -21.69 9.94
CA ALA A 214 -19.75 -23.14 9.74
C ALA A 214 -18.46 -23.65 9.08
N ARG A 215 -17.92 -22.90 8.11
CA ARG A 215 -16.61 -23.17 7.51
C ARG A 215 -15.48 -23.06 8.53
N VAL A 216 -15.39 -21.97 9.28
CA VAL A 216 -14.33 -21.80 10.31
C VAL A 216 -14.36 -22.91 11.35
N ASN A 217 -15.54 -23.30 11.82
CA ASN A 217 -15.68 -24.42 12.77
C ASN A 217 -15.16 -25.75 12.18
N ALA A 218 -15.60 -26.11 10.97
CA ALA A 218 -15.23 -27.38 10.35
C ALA A 218 -13.76 -27.43 9.92
N LEU A 219 -13.25 -26.36 9.32
CA LEU A 219 -11.92 -26.32 8.70
C LEU A 219 -10.79 -26.16 9.73
N LEU A 220 -11.04 -25.53 10.89
CA LEU A 220 -10.09 -25.54 12.00
C LEU A 220 -10.02 -26.91 12.69
N ALA A 221 -11.16 -27.59 12.87
CA ALA A 221 -11.19 -28.95 13.40
C ALA A 221 -10.47 -29.94 12.46
N LEU A 222 -10.71 -29.82 11.15
CA LEU A 222 -10.02 -30.59 10.12
C LEU A 222 -8.50 -30.32 10.10
N ALA A 223 -8.07 -29.05 10.23
CA ALA A 223 -6.64 -28.75 10.28
C ALA A 223 -5.94 -29.45 11.46
N ALA A 224 -6.57 -29.48 12.65
CA ALA A 224 -6.05 -30.18 13.81
C ALA A 224 -6.00 -31.72 13.62
N ASP A 225 -7.05 -32.30 13.02
CA ASP A 225 -7.10 -33.73 12.69
C ASP A 225 -6.05 -34.12 11.63
N CYS A 226 -5.91 -33.34 10.54
CA CYS A 226 -4.86 -33.53 9.55
C CYS A 226 -3.45 -33.37 10.14
N ALA A 227 -3.25 -32.46 11.10
CA ALA A 227 -1.98 -32.34 11.81
C ALA A 227 -1.66 -33.60 12.62
N ASN A 228 -2.63 -34.11 13.38
CA ASN A 228 -2.49 -35.37 14.14
C ASN A 228 -2.24 -36.58 13.21
N LYS A 229 -2.95 -36.66 12.08
CA LYS A 229 -2.80 -37.72 11.06
C LYS A 229 -1.44 -37.70 10.36
N SER A 230 -0.86 -36.52 10.14
CA SER A 230 0.37 -36.35 9.34
C SER A 230 1.65 -36.12 10.15
N GLY A 231 1.55 -35.82 11.45
CA GLY A 231 2.68 -35.47 12.31
C GLY A 231 3.32 -34.12 11.98
N MET A 232 2.69 -33.29 11.14
CA MET A 232 3.18 -31.98 10.70
C MET A 232 2.18 -30.87 11.08
N PRO A 233 2.64 -29.65 11.42
CA PRO A 233 1.74 -28.52 11.61
C PRO A 233 0.86 -28.23 10.38
N LYS A 234 -0.41 -27.95 10.62
CA LYS A 234 -1.41 -27.56 9.61
C LYS A 234 -2.23 -26.38 10.11
N MET A 235 -2.49 -25.40 9.25
CA MET A 235 -3.31 -24.24 9.59
C MET A 235 -4.35 -23.94 8.52
N TYR A 236 -5.51 -23.47 8.96
CA TYR A 236 -6.56 -22.93 8.09
C TYR A 236 -6.70 -21.42 8.29
N PHE A 237 -6.58 -20.64 7.22
CA PHE A 237 -6.68 -19.18 7.22
C PHE A 237 -7.97 -18.73 6.49
N PRO A 238 -9.06 -18.42 7.23
CA PRO A 238 -10.29 -17.89 6.65
C PRO A 238 -10.16 -16.42 6.22
N ASN A 239 -10.95 -16.02 5.23
CA ASN A 239 -10.97 -14.66 4.69
C ASN A 239 -11.93 -13.79 5.49
N VAL A 240 -11.35 -12.91 6.31
CA VAL A 240 -12.12 -12.04 7.21
C VAL A 240 -12.57 -10.73 6.58
N SER A 241 -12.07 -10.39 5.37
CA SER A 241 -12.22 -9.10 4.69
C SER A 241 -13.68 -8.59 4.61
N GLY A 242 -13.87 -7.31 4.94
CA GLY A 242 -15.17 -6.64 4.96
C GLY A 242 -15.11 -5.31 5.72
N PRO A 243 -16.26 -4.74 6.12
CA PRO A 243 -16.32 -3.60 7.04
C PRO A 243 -15.63 -3.89 8.38
N GLY A 244 -15.11 -2.85 9.04
CA GLY A 244 -14.28 -3.01 10.25
C GLY A 244 -14.93 -3.84 11.36
N ASP A 245 -16.19 -3.56 11.70
CA ASP A 245 -16.91 -4.32 12.74
C ASP A 245 -17.11 -5.81 12.36
N VAL A 246 -17.31 -6.10 11.08
CA VAL A 246 -17.42 -7.46 10.54
C VAL A 246 -16.07 -8.18 10.60
N VAL A 247 -14.98 -7.48 10.27
CA VAL A 247 -13.61 -8.02 10.36
C VAL A 247 -13.28 -8.40 11.81
N LEU A 248 -13.55 -7.51 12.78
CA LEU A 248 -13.30 -7.78 14.19
C LEU A 248 -14.09 -8.99 14.70
N LYS A 249 -15.42 -9.02 14.51
CA LYS A 249 -16.29 -10.14 14.91
C LYS A 249 -15.85 -11.49 14.30
N ARG A 250 -15.38 -11.47 13.04
CA ARG A 250 -14.84 -12.66 12.37
C ARG A 250 -13.54 -13.14 13.00
N ILE A 251 -12.61 -12.24 13.31
CA ILE A 251 -11.34 -12.59 13.97
C ILE A 251 -11.59 -13.11 15.38
N GLU A 252 -12.49 -12.48 16.15
CA GLU A 252 -12.92 -12.97 17.46
C GLU A 252 -13.46 -14.41 17.39
N HIS A 253 -14.27 -14.73 16.38
CA HIS A 253 -14.76 -16.10 16.16
C HIS A 253 -13.62 -17.07 15.82
N VAL A 254 -12.67 -16.68 14.98
CA VAL A 254 -11.49 -17.51 14.62
C VAL A 254 -10.63 -17.80 15.84
N LEU A 255 -10.29 -16.78 16.62
CA LEU A 255 -9.50 -16.91 17.85
C LEU A 255 -10.22 -17.76 18.91
N LYS A 256 -11.54 -17.55 19.09
CA LYS A 256 -12.40 -18.36 19.98
C LYS A 256 -12.48 -19.84 19.57
N LYS A 257 -12.08 -20.18 18.34
CA LYS A 257 -12.00 -21.55 17.79
C LYS A 257 -10.57 -22.07 17.67
N GLY A 258 -9.58 -21.37 18.24
CA GLY A 258 -8.17 -21.76 18.23
C GLY A 258 -7.43 -21.50 16.91
N GLY A 259 -8.07 -20.83 15.95
CA GLY A 259 -7.41 -20.41 14.71
C GLY A 259 -6.41 -19.29 14.97
N LYS A 260 -5.21 -19.41 14.38
CA LYS A 260 -4.08 -18.49 14.62
C LYS A 260 -3.82 -17.49 13.49
N GLY A 261 -4.50 -17.60 12.35
CA GLY A 261 -4.29 -16.70 11.22
C GLY A 261 -5.48 -16.55 10.29
N VAL A 262 -5.43 -15.52 9.45
CA VAL A 262 -6.52 -15.05 8.58
C VAL A 262 -6.01 -14.51 7.26
N VAL A 263 -6.88 -14.49 6.24
CA VAL A 263 -6.67 -13.74 4.98
C VAL A 263 -7.34 -12.38 5.07
N ILE A 264 -6.61 -11.33 4.72
CA ILE A 264 -7.11 -9.97 4.52
C ILE A 264 -6.70 -9.48 3.12
N CYS A 265 -7.69 -9.15 2.29
CA CYS A 265 -7.48 -8.58 0.96
C CYS A 265 -7.12 -7.10 1.09
N PHE A 266 -5.86 -6.77 1.41
CA PHE A 266 -5.48 -5.45 1.95
C PHE A 266 -5.74 -4.28 0.99
N GLN A 267 -5.72 -4.50 -0.32
CA GLN A 267 -6.04 -3.46 -1.31
C GLN A 267 -7.56 -3.23 -1.44
N ALA A 268 -8.38 -4.27 -1.23
CA ALA A 268 -9.84 -4.17 -1.30
C ALA A 268 -10.49 -3.76 0.03
N ALA A 269 -9.90 -4.15 1.16
CA ALA A 269 -10.32 -3.74 2.51
C ALA A 269 -9.67 -2.42 2.97
N GLY A 270 -8.53 -2.04 2.37
CA GLY A 270 -7.76 -0.85 2.71
C GLY A 270 -6.75 -1.06 3.85
N PHE A 271 -5.60 -0.37 3.77
CA PHE A 271 -4.53 -0.48 4.77
C PHE A 271 -4.98 -0.13 6.20
N GLY A 272 -5.95 0.78 6.38
CA GLY A 272 -6.51 1.09 7.69
C GLY A 272 -7.15 -0.11 8.40
N ILE A 273 -7.77 -1.04 7.66
CA ILE A 273 -8.30 -2.30 8.22
C ILE A 273 -7.15 -3.23 8.63
N LEU A 274 -6.11 -3.35 7.81
CA LEU A 274 -4.93 -4.18 8.11
C LEU A 274 -4.22 -3.68 9.38
N GLN A 275 -4.01 -2.36 9.48
CA GLN A 275 -3.45 -1.71 10.67
C GLN A 275 -4.32 -1.88 11.93
N MET A 276 -5.64 -1.68 11.80
CA MET A 276 -6.59 -1.90 12.90
C MET A 276 -6.48 -3.33 13.44
N VAL A 277 -6.38 -4.32 12.55
CA VAL A 277 -6.24 -5.72 12.93
C VAL A 277 -4.89 -5.99 13.61
N ARG A 278 -3.76 -5.56 13.05
CA ARG A 278 -2.44 -5.75 13.70
C ARG A 278 -2.34 -5.05 15.07
N ASN A 279 -3.01 -3.91 15.24
CA ASN A 279 -3.03 -3.19 16.51
C ASN A 279 -3.93 -3.83 17.57
N GLN A 280 -5.08 -4.40 17.19
CA GLN A 280 -5.99 -5.07 18.13
C GLN A 280 -5.63 -6.54 18.42
N PHE A 281 -4.98 -7.22 17.47
CA PHE A 281 -4.56 -8.62 17.60
C PHE A 281 -3.07 -8.78 17.28
N PRO A 282 -2.16 -8.34 18.19
CA PRO A 282 -0.72 -8.32 17.91
C PRO A 282 -0.13 -9.67 17.47
N GLU A 283 -0.62 -10.79 18.03
CA GLU A 283 -0.14 -12.15 17.76
C GLU A 283 -0.87 -12.88 16.61
N LEU A 284 -1.74 -12.20 15.84
CA LEU A 284 -2.48 -12.84 14.75
C LEU A 284 -1.58 -13.02 13.52
N ILE A 285 -1.58 -14.19 12.89
CA ILE A 285 -0.88 -14.40 11.61
C ILE A 285 -1.73 -13.83 10.48
N ILE A 286 -1.24 -12.81 9.78
CA ILE A 286 -2.00 -12.13 8.72
C ILE A 286 -1.43 -12.45 7.34
N TYR A 287 -2.23 -13.14 6.52
CA TYR A 287 -2.00 -13.27 5.08
C TYR A 287 -2.61 -12.07 4.35
N GLY A 288 -1.76 -11.15 3.92
CA GLY A 288 -2.09 -10.04 3.04
C GLY A 288 -2.27 -10.51 1.60
N ASP A 289 -3.52 -10.78 1.22
CA ASP A 289 -3.92 -11.04 -0.16
C ASP A 289 -4.01 -9.72 -0.95
N ARG A 290 -3.46 -9.69 -2.15
CA ARG A 290 -3.32 -8.47 -2.96
C ARG A 290 -4.50 -8.18 -3.88
N THR A 291 -5.61 -8.92 -3.77
CA THR A 291 -6.79 -8.77 -4.64
C THR A 291 -7.19 -7.32 -4.85
N SER A 292 -7.45 -6.98 -6.12
CA SER A 292 -7.63 -5.62 -6.68
C SER A 292 -6.37 -4.80 -6.95
N HIS A 293 -5.15 -5.24 -6.61
CA HIS A 293 -3.90 -4.50 -6.92
C HIS A 293 -3.75 -4.19 -8.40
N ALA A 294 -4.08 -5.14 -9.28
CA ALA A 294 -3.85 -5.04 -10.72
C ALA A 294 -4.57 -3.84 -11.37
N ALA A 295 -5.68 -3.36 -10.80
CA ALA A 295 -6.38 -2.17 -11.26
C ALA A 295 -5.55 -0.87 -11.11
N MET A 296 -4.59 -0.84 -10.19
CA MET A 296 -3.70 0.31 -9.94
C MET A 296 -2.23 0.01 -10.26
N ALA A 297 -1.82 -1.26 -10.23
CA ALA A 297 -0.43 -1.68 -10.32
C ALA A 297 0.01 -2.17 -11.71
N ARG A 298 -0.91 -2.47 -12.62
CA ARG A 298 -0.60 -3.07 -13.94
C ARG A 298 0.05 -2.11 -14.93
N ASP A 299 -0.46 -0.89 -15.06
CA ASP A 299 0.07 0.07 -16.04
C ASP A 299 1.48 0.54 -15.62
N LYS A 300 2.43 0.58 -16.55
CA LYS A 300 3.80 1.04 -16.28
C LYS A 300 3.95 2.57 -16.38
N ARG A 301 2.87 3.30 -16.73
CA ARG A 301 2.76 4.76 -16.81
C ARG A 301 1.87 5.37 -15.73
N GLN A 302 0.81 4.67 -15.30
CA GLN A 302 -0.17 5.17 -14.33
C GLN A 302 -0.17 4.39 -12.99
N GLY A 303 -0.64 5.02 -11.90
CA GLY A 303 -1.09 4.34 -10.67
C GLY A 303 0.00 4.09 -9.61
N ILE A 304 -0.13 3.01 -8.83
CA ILE A 304 0.77 2.71 -7.71
C ILE A 304 1.45 1.37 -7.96
N ALA A 305 2.78 1.33 -7.95
CA ALA A 305 3.52 0.09 -8.18
C ALA A 305 3.30 -0.94 -7.05
N MET A 306 3.23 -2.23 -7.42
CA MET A 306 3.09 -3.32 -6.46
C MET A 306 4.22 -3.35 -5.41
N THR A 307 5.40 -2.78 -5.71
CA THR A 307 6.46 -2.59 -4.72
C THR A 307 6.03 -1.71 -3.56
N VAL A 308 5.32 -0.62 -3.83
CA VAL A 308 4.79 0.30 -2.80
C VAL A 308 3.67 -0.37 -2.01
N LEU A 309 2.75 -1.05 -2.70
CA LEU A 309 1.64 -1.75 -2.04
C LEU A 309 2.14 -2.89 -1.12
N GLY A 310 3.11 -3.69 -1.57
CA GLY A 310 3.74 -4.74 -0.77
C GLY A 310 4.56 -4.19 0.40
N LYS A 311 5.33 -3.11 0.18
CA LYS A 311 6.02 -2.38 1.25
C LYS A 311 5.04 -1.93 2.34
N LEU A 312 3.95 -1.27 1.95
CA LEU A 312 2.91 -0.82 2.88
C LEU A 312 2.18 -1.97 3.57
N ALA A 313 2.09 -3.15 2.94
CA ALA A 313 1.58 -4.35 3.60
C ALA A 313 2.52 -4.86 4.71
N ARG A 314 3.86 -4.83 4.54
CA ARG A 314 4.83 -5.10 5.63
C ARG A 314 4.69 -4.06 6.75
N VAL A 315 4.63 -2.76 6.44
CA VAL A 315 4.47 -1.68 7.44
C VAL A 315 3.16 -1.82 8.22
N ALA A 316 2.05 -2.05 7.54
CA ALA A 316 0.74 -2.29 8.16
C ALA A 316 0.66 -3.62 8.95
N GLY A 317 1.62 -4.52 8.73
CA GLY A 317 1.87 -5.69 9.55
C GLY A 317 1.35 -7.02 9.02
N ALA A 318 1.26 -7.22 7.70
CA ALA A 318 1.05 -8.55 7.13
C ALA A 318 2.30 -9.44 7.29
N ASP A 319 2.13 -10.68 7.78
CA ASP A 319 3.23 -11.65 7.94
C ASP A 319 3.58 -12.35 6.62
N LEU A 320 2.56 -12.59 5.81
CA LEU A 320 2.68 -13.14 4.47
C LEU A 320 2.05 -12.15 3.51
N VAL A 321 2.76 -11.72 2.48
CA VAL A 321 2.26 -10.79 1.45
C VAL A 321 2.29 -11.50 0.11
N GLU A 322 1.17 -11.52 -0.61
CA GLU A 322 1.18 -12.04 -1.97
C GLU A 322 1.92 -11.04 -2.89
N ILE A 323 2.91 -11.53 -3.64
CA ILE A 323 3.80 -10.72 -4.51
C ILE A 323 3.69 -11.07 -6.00
N GLY A 324 2.90 -12.09 -6.35
CA GLY A 324 2.80 -12.64 -7.70
C GLY A 324 3.71 -13.84 -7.96
N SER A 325 3.59 -14.41 -9.15
CA SER A 325 4.30 -15.62 -9.60
C SER A 325 5.17 -15.33 -10.81
N ILE A 326 6.28 -16.06 -10.95
CA ILE A 326 7.23 -15.89 -12.07
C ILE A 326 6.69 -16.55 -13.37
N THR A 327 5.88 -17.60 -13.23
CA THR A 327 5.45 -18.48 -14.34
C THR A 327 3.93 -18.77 -14.31
N GLY A 328 3.11 -17.81 -13.87
CA GLY A 328 1.65 -17.94 -13.86
C GLY A 328 0.96 -16.89 -14.75
N ASP A 329 -0.37 -16.87 -14.75
CA ASP A 329 -1.20 -16.08 -15.67
C ASP A 329 -1.21 -14.55 -15.40
N MET A 330 -0.29 -14.06 -14.56
CA MET A 330 -0.23 -12.67 -14.10
C MET A 330 0.86 -11.87 -14.81
N VAL A 331 0.62 -10.57 -14.95
CA VAL A 331 1.41 -9.65 -15.79
C VAL A 331 2.71 -9.14 -15.16
N GLU A 332 3.09 -9.66 -14.00
CA GLU A 332 4.35 -9.31 -13.35
C GLU A 332 5.55 -9.99 -14.04
N THR A 333 6.69 -9.31 -14.13
CA THR A 333 7.93 -9.95 -14.60
C THR A 333 8.71 -10.55 -13.44
N GLU A 334 9.55 -11.56 -13.71
CA GLU A 334 10.47 -12.13 -12.73
C GLU A 334 11.22 -11.06 -11.93
N ALA A 335 11.81 -10.07 -12.62
CA ALA A 335 12.53 -8.97 -12.00
C ALA A 335 11.66 -8.12 -11.05
N MET A 336 10.35 -7.97 -11.31
CA MET A 336 9.42 -7.30 -10.40
C MET A 336 9.11 -8.15 -9.16
N VAL A 337 8.86 -9.45 -9.34
CA VAL A 337 8.54 -10.38 -8.24
C VAL A 337 9.77 -10.58 -7.33
N VAL A 338 10.93 -10.88 -7.91
CA VAL A 338 12.20 -11.07 -7.18
C VAL A 338 12.62 -9.79 -6.45
N GLN A 339 12.51 -8.62 -7.08
CA GLN A 339 12.84 -7.36 -6.42
C GLN A 339 11.91 -7.08 -5.23
N LEU A 340 10.61 -7.38 -5.36
CA LEU A 340 9.67 -7.21 -4.24
C LEU A 340 9.94 -8.23 -3.13
N HIS A 341 10.15 -9.50 -3.48
CA HIS A 341 10.54 -10.54 -2.52
C HIS A 341 11.75 -10.11 -1.68
N THR A 342 12.87 -9.78 -2.32
CA THR A 342 14.10 -9.33 -1.64
C THR A 342 13.89 -8.05 -0.82
N ASN A 343 12.97 -7.17 -1.22
CA ASN A 343 12.65 -5.97 -0.46
C ASN A 343 11.86 -6.27 0.83
N LEU A 344 10.94 -7.24 0.80
CA LEU A 344 10.11 -7.59 1.96
C LEU A 344 10.80 -8.53 2.96
N ILE A 345 11.75 -9.36 2.53
CA ILE A 345 12.44 -10.33 3.43
C ILE A 345 13.77 -9.84 4.02
N ALA A 346 14.31 -8.71 3.57
CA ALA A 346 15.59 -8.19 4.05
C ALA A 346 15.41 -7.18 5.21
N ASP A 347 16.42 -7.09 6.08
CA ASP A 347 16.56 -6.00 7.05
C ASP A 347 17.00 -4.72 6.33
N ILE A 348 18.00 -4.83 5.44
CA ILE A 348 18.50 -3.75 4.60
C ILE A 348 18.43 -4.17 3.13
N PHE A 349 17.44 -3.64 2.42
CA PHE A 349 17.33 -3.77 0.97
C PHE A 349 18.22 -2.76 0.25
N ARG A 350 18.99 -3.24 -0.75
CA ARG A 350 19.75 -2.40 -1.68
C ARG A 350 19.18 -2.51 -3.09
N THR A 351 18.89 -1.37 -3.74
CA THR A 351 18.28 -1.35 -5.07
C THR A 351 19.29 -1.55 -6.19
N ARG A 352 18.93 -2.35 -7.19
CA ARG A 352 19.69 -2.44 -8.47
C ARG A 352 19.34 -1.32 -9.46
N PHE A 353 18.38 -0.45 -9.10
CA PHE A 353 17.88 0.63 -9.95
C PHE A 353 17.81 1.96 -9.16
N PRO A 354 18.97 2.50 -8.70
CA PRO A 354 19.01 3.70 -7.85
C PRO A 354 18.47 4.97 -8.54
N GLU A 355 18.37 4.96 -9.87
CA GLU A 355 17.75 6.03 -10.66
C GLU A 355 16.23 6.13 -10.42
N GLN A 356 15.54 5.00 -10.20
CA GLN A 356 14.06 4.92 -10.16
C GLN A 356 13.48 4.50 -8.81
N ARG A 357 14.34 4.06 -7.87
CA ARG A 357 13.96 3.38 -6.64
C ARG A 357 14.98 3.68 -5.54
N PHE A 358 14.67 3.27 -4.32
CA PHE A 358 15.51 3.53 -3.16
C PHE A 358 16.02 2.25 -2.50
N ASP A 359 17.13 2.39 -1.79
CA ASP A 359 17.47 1.48 -0.70
C ASP A 359 16.44 1.64 0.44
N GLN A 360 16.24 0.58 1.22
CA GLN A 360 15.37 0.61 2.40
C GLN A 360 16.04 -0.18 3.52
N ASP A 361 16.51 0.52 4.54
CA ASP A 361 16.71 -0.07 5.86
C ASP A 361 15.34 -0.13 6.55
N TRP A 362 14.98 -1.29 7.09
CA TRP A 362 13.74 -1.50 7.81
C TRP A 362 13.91 -1.34 9.33
N HIS A 363 15.15 -1.37 9.82
CA HIS A 363 15.53 -1.30 11.24
C HIS A 363 14.93 -2.39 12.15
N GLY A 364 14.45 -3.49 11.55
CA GLY A 364 13.78 -4.64 12.18
C GLY A 364 12.71 -5.24 11.27
#